data_AF-A0A352Z4Y1-F1
#
_entry.id   AF-A0A352Z4Y1-F1
#
_cell.length_a   1.000
_cell.length_b   1.000
_cell.length_c   1.000
_cell.angle_alpha   90.00
_cell.angle_beta   90.00
_cell.angle_gamma   90.00
#
_symmetry.space_group_name_H-M   'P 1'
#
loop_
_entity.id
_entity.type
_entity.pdbx_description
1 polymer ?
#
loop_
_entity_poly.entity_id
_entity_poly.type
_entity_poly.pdbx_seq_one_letter_code
_entity_poly.pdbx_strand_id
1 'polypeptide(L)'
;MSIELRYRERSKQTQMRGQSLLFFMAIKKRQPTIEQKKPVKKGIDSKEITYTALTVLAVVILVVLYFYFTRLDNKITQGVVTPPEGTTSATQTGEGREGKPQSGLPVVTGAKLQIETVDGVDIIKVVPEGTTKTGGPPAFIYRWTKNGQPAGENTDSISGFKRGDSIAVKITPFDGVDYGETKVFTTEIQNTPPKIVEHKEVGFDGSTLAYQVKATDRDGDRITYSLINPPAGMTIGPATGTITWQVKPGDTGTHNVQVKASDGYGGEDIYTITITISPPPS
;
A
#
# COMPACT_ATOMS: atom_id res chain seq x y z
N MET A 1 -59.17 -14.57 12.76
CA MET A 1 -57.81 -14.61 13.34
C MET A 1 -56.94 -13.70 12.50
N SER A 2 -56.40 -12.65 13.12
CA SER A 2 -55.34 -11.69 12.75
C SER A 2 -54.31 -12.13 11.69
N ILE A 3 -53.62 -11.30 10.88
CA ILE A 3 -53.47 -9.84 10.68
C ILE A 3 -52.81 -9.60 9.29
N GLU A 4 -53.10 -8.42 8.75
CA GLU A 4 -52.56 -7.64 7.61
C GLU A 4 -51.04 -7.63 7.38
N LEU A 5 -50.62 -7.26 6.14
CA LEU A 5 -49.74 -6.09 5.89
C LEU A 5 -49.92 -5.59 4.43
N ARG A 6 -50.42 -4.36 4.26
CA ARG A 6 -50.38 -3.59 3.00
C ARG A 6 -49.29 -2.53 3.09
N TYR A 7 -48.43 -2.47 2.08
CA TYR A 7 -47.53 -1.34 1.84
C TYR A 7 -47.93 -0.70 0.51
N ARG A 8 -48.19 0.61 0.50
CA ARG A 8 -48.40 1.42 -0.72
C ARG A 8 -47.60 2.71 -0.59
N GLU A 9 -46.58 2.83 -1.40
CA GLU A 9 -45.98 4.12 -1.78
C GLU A 9 -46.83 4.84 -2.83
N ARG A 10 -46.77 6.18 -2.82
CA ARG A 10 -46.64 7.09 -3.97
C ARG A 10 -46.66 8.52 -3.43
N SER A 11 -45.52 9.21 -3.42
CA SER A 11 -44.99 10.07 -4.50
C SER A 11 -45.84 11.33 -4.77
N LYS A 12 -45.26 12.53 -4.57
CA LYS A 12 -44.85 13.46 -5.65
C LYS A 12 -44.53 14.86 -5.10
N GLN A 13 -43.28 15.26 -5.37
CA GLN A 13 -42.80 16.57 -5.85
C GLN A 13 -43.86 17.66 -6.08
N THR A 14 -43.61 18.89 -5.62
CA THR A 14 -43.70 20.14 -6.42
C THR A 14 -42.96 21.28 -5.70
N GLN A 15 -42.11 21.97 -6.46
CA GLN A 15 -41.33 23.16 -6.13
C GLN A 15 -42.15 24.42 -6.41
N MET A 16 -42.20 25.41 -5.51
CA MET A 16 -42.45 26.82 -5.88
C MET A 16 -41.82 27.83 -4.91
N ARG A 17 -41.37 28.92 -5.53
CA ARG A 17 -40.68 30.12 -5.05
C ARG A 17 -41.54 31.00 -4.12
N GLY A 18 -40.90 31.90 -3.36
CA GLY A 18 -41.52 33.17 -2.95
C GLY A 18 -41.01 33.74 -1.63
N GLN A 19 -40.38 34.92 -1.68
CA GLN A 19 -39.90 35.70 -0.55
C GLN A 19 -41.02 36.46 0.20
N SER A 20 -40.68 36.85 1.44
CA SER A 20 -41.06 38.07 2.17
C SER A 20 -42.29 38.11 3.11
N LEU A 21 -41.92 38.17 4.40
CA LEU A 21 -42.26 39.17 5.42
C LEU A 21 -43.63 39.16 6.16
N LEU A 22 -43.50 38.86 7.46
CA LEU A 22 -44.21 39.39 8.65
C LEU A 22 -45.72 39.16 8.82
N PHE A 23 -46.09 38.35 9.81
CA PHE A 23 -47.10 38.72 10.81
C PHE A 23 -46.92 37.89 12.12
N PHE A 24 -46.99 38.56 13.26
CA PHE A 24 -46.85 38.00 14.62
C PHE A 24 -48.03 37.08 14.97
N MET A 25 -47.75 35.89 15.52
CA MET A 25 -48.61 35.31 16.57
C MET A 25 -47.87 34.27 17.41
N ALA A 26 -47.96 34.43 18.72
CA ALA A 26 -47.26 33.67 19.74
C ALA A 26 -47.73 32.22 19.83
N ILE A 27 -46.80 31.26 19.82
CA ILE A 27 -47.01 29.92 20.39
C ILE A 27 -45.81 29.57 21.28
N LYS A 28 -46.09 29.55 22.58
CA LYS A 28 -45.21 29.11 23.67
C LYS A 28 -44.95 27.61 23.53
N LYS A 29 -43.74 27.20 23.10
CA LYS A 29 -43.24 25.83 23.29
C LYS A 29 -41.84 25.88 23.90
N ARG A 30 -41.72 25.16 25.02
CA ARG A 30 -40.57 25.10 25.94
C ARG A 30 -39.32 24.64 25.19
N GLN A 31 -38.24 25.42 25.26
CA GLN A 31 -36.88 24.94 24.95
C GLN A 31 -36.29 24.30 26.21
N PRO A 32 -35.62 23.14 26.14
CA PRO A 32 -34.81 22.64 27.24
C PRO A 32 -33.53 23.50 27.35
N THR A 33 -33.30 24.08 28.54
CA THR A 33 -32.06 24.76 28.89
C THR A 33 -30.91 23.73 28.86
N ILE A 34 -29.99 23.86 27.92
CA ILE A 34 -28.68 23.19 28.02
C ILE A 34 -27.83 24.05 28.95
N GLU A 35 -27.65 23.58 30.18
CA GLU A 35 -26.73 24.17 31.14
C GLU A 35 -25.29 23.95 30.63
N GLN A 36 -24.63 25.03 30.15
CA GLN A 36 -23.22 24.97 29.82
C GLN A 36 -22.40 24.83 31.11
N LYS A 37 -21.92 23.61 31.41
CA LYS A 37 -20.92 23.42 32.47
C LYS A 37 -19.65 24.18 32.10
N LYS A 38 -19.28 25.20 32.91
CA LYS A 38 -17.97 25.85 32.85
C LYS A 38 -16.86 24.79 32.95
N PRO A 39 -15.81 24.85 32.12
CA PRO A 39 -14.70 23.92 32.23
C PRO A 39 -13.95 24.16 33.54
N VAL A 40 -13.79 23.11 34.34
CA VAL A 40 -12.91 23.10 35.51
C VAL A 40 -11.48 23.16 35.00
N LYS A 41 -10.80 24.29 35.17
CA LYS A 41 -9.35 24.38 34.96
C LYS A 41 -8.66 23.60 36.09
N LYS A 42 -8.28 22.35 35.82
CA LYS A 42 -7.37 21.59 36.68
C LYS A 42 -5.99 22.24 36.55
N GLY A 43 -5.58 23.02 37.56
CA GLY A 43 -4.27 23.63 37.60
C GLY A 43 -3.21 22.54 37.60
N ILE A 44 -2.44 22.44 36.50
CA ILE A 44 -1.27 21.57 36.44
C ILE A 44 -0.19 22.27 37.27
N ASP A 45 0.32 21.61 38.30
CA ASP A 45 1.37 22.15 39.17
C ASP A 45 2.59 22.51 38.32
N SER A 46 3.02 23.77 38.38
CA SER A 46 4.20 24.29 37.68
C SER A 46 5.47 23.49 37.94
N LYS A 47 5.58 22.82 39.10
CA LYS A 47 6.73 21.98 39.45
C LYS A 47 6.77 20.70 38.60
N GLU A 48 5.64 20.05 38.39
CA GLU A 48 5.50 18.84 37.54
C GLU A 48 5.85 19.15 36.06
N ILE A 49 5.46 20.34 35.57
CA ILE A 49 5.81 20.80 34.22
C ILE A 49 7.33 21.03 34.10
N THR A 50 7.96 21.61 35.13
CA THR A 50 9.41 21.81 35.10
C THR A 50 10.19 20.50 35.16
N TYR A 51 9.76 19.50 35.94
CA TYR A 51 10.42 18.19 36.00
C TYR A 51 10.29 17.42 34.69
N THR A 52 9.10 17.40 34.08
CA THR A 52 8.89 16.76 32.77
C THR A 52 9.64 17.45 31.64
N ALA A 53 9.74 18.78 31.65
CA ALA A 53 10.55 19.52 30.67
C ALA A 53 12.06 19.25 30.84
N LEU A 54 12.56 19.19 32.08
CA LEU A 54 13.96 18.89 32.38
C LEU A 54 14.34 17.45 32.01
N THR A 55 13.48 16.47 32.25
CA THR A 55 13.75 15.07 31.88
C THR A 55 13.74 14.88 30.38
N VAL A 56 12.80 15.49 29.65
CA VAL A 56 12.78 15.46 28.17
C VAL A 56 14.03 16.13 27.61
N LEU A 57 14.44 17.28 28.15
CA LEU A 57 15.66 17.97 27.73
C LEU A 57 16.91 17.12 27.98
N ALA A 58 17.01 16.45 29.13
CA ALA A 58 18.12 15.56 29.45
C ALA A 58 18.19 14.35 28.51
N VAL A 59 17.05 13.73 28.18
CA VAL A 59 16.98 12.61 27.22
C VAL A 59 17.42 13.06 25.82
N VAL A 60 16.98 14.25 25.36
CA VAL A 60 17.42 14.80 24.08
C VAL A 60 18.92 15.05 24.06
N ILE A 61 19.49 15.61 25.13
CA ILE A 61 20.94 15.82 25.25
C ILE A 61 21.68 14.48 25.21
N LEU A 62 21.22 13.45 25.94
CA LEU A 62 21.83 12.12 25.92
C LEU A 62 21.78 11.46 24.55
N VAL A 63 20.66 11.61 23.82
CA VAL A 63 20.52 11.12 22.44
C VAL A 63 21.47 11.85 21.49
N VAL A 64 21.57 13.17 21.58
CA VAL A 64 22.51 13.97 20.76
C VAL A 64 23.96 13.60 21.07
N LEU A 65 24.31 13.43 22.36
CA LEU A 65 25.65 12.99 22.76
C LEU A 65 25.95 11.58 22.27
N TYR A 66 25.00 10.65 22.36
CA TYR A 66 25.13 9.31 21.80
C TYR A 66 25.43 9.34 20.30
N PHE A 67 24.68 10.14 19.52
CA PHE A 67 24.94 10.31 18.09
C PHE A 67 26.25 11.05 17.79
N TYR A 68 26.67 11.97 18.65
CA TYR A 68 27.95 12.68 18.52
C TYR A 68 29.14 11.76 18.78
N PHE A 69 29.10 10.95 19.84
CA PHE A 69 30.16 9.98 20.16
C PHE A 69 30.24 8.85 19.14
N THR A 70 29.11 8.26 18.73
CA THR A 70 29.09 7.27 17.64
C THR A 70 29.61 7.84 16.31
N ARG A 71 29.48 9.15 16.08
CA ARG A 71 30.07 9.84 14.91
C ARG A 71 31.57 10.14 15.07
N LEU A 72 32.05 10.38 16.29
CA LEU A 72 33.49 10.52 16.57
C LEU A 72 34.21 9.18 16.43
N ASP A 73 33.61 8.09 16.90
CA ASP A 73 34.15 6.74 16.74
C ASP A 73 34.28 6.38 15.25
N ASN A 74 33.30 6.75 14.42
CA ASN A 74 33.38 6.59 12.96
C ASN A 74 34.47 7.45 12.27
N LYS A 75 34.94 8.54 12.89
CA LYS A 75 36.01 9.38 12.32
C LYS A 75 37.42 8.90 12.70
N ILE A 76 37.59 8.22 13.82
CA ILE A 76 38.92 7.74 14.26
C ILE A 76 39.31 6.44 13.50
N THR A 77 38.35 5.69 12.96
CA THR A 77 38.61 4.42 12.27
C THR A 77 38.87 4.53 10.75
N GLN A 78 38.93 5.73 10.17
CA GLN A 78 39.36 5.92 8.77
C GLN A 78 40.86 6.26 8.65
N GLY A 79 41.70 5.51 9.36
CA GLY A 79 43.13 5.42 9.11
C GLY A 79 43.42 4.41 8.00
N VAL A 80 43.73 4.93 6.81
CA VAL A 80 44.20 4.27 5.59
C VAL A 80 44.95 2.94 5.81
N VAL A 81 44.41 1.83 5.25
CA VAL A 81 45.23 0.70 4.78
C VAL A 81 44.61 0.16 3.47
N THR A 82 45.33 0.37 2.37
CA THR A 82 45.08 -0.28 1.06
C THR A 82 45.49 -1.76 1.10
N PRO A 83 44.78 -2.68 0.41
CA PRO A 83 45.14 -4.10 0.39
C PRO A 83 46.31 -4.38 -0.57
N PRO A 84 47.23 -5.31 -0.25
CA PRO A 84 48.26 -5.72 -1.19
C PRO A 84 47.74 -6.81 -2.15
N GLU A 85 48.10 -6.66 -3.42
CA GLU A 85 47.97 -7.69 -4.45
C GLU A 85 48.79 -8.94 -4.10
N GLY A 86 48.26 -10.11 -4.42
CA GLY A 86 48.88 -11.39 -4.10
C GLY A 86 50.11 -11.70 -4.95
N THR A 87 51.05 -12.49 -4.40
CA THR A 87 51.86 -13.47 -5.12
C THR A 87 52.35 -14.55 -4.13
N THR A 88 52.29 -15.79 -4.61
CA THR A 88 52.63 -17.08 -4.00
C THR A 88 54.10 -17.22 -3.58
N SER A 89 54.39 -17.85 -2.43
CA SER A 89 55.29 -19.03 -2.33
C SER A 89 55.39 -19.57 -0.90
N ALA A 90 55.55 -20.89 -0.78
CA ALA A 90 55.57 -21.67 0.45
C ALA A 90 56.91 -21.64 1.20
N THR A 91 56.88 -21.79 2.53
CA THR A 91 57.82 -22.59 3.37
C THR A 91 57.26 -22.67 4.81
N GLN A 92 57.17 -23.90 5.35
CA GLN A 92 56.84 -24.19 6.76
C GLN A 92 58.04 -23.90 7.68
N THR A 93 57.80 -23.43 8.91
CA THR A 93 58.25 -24.02 10.21
C THR A 93 57.95 -23.03 11.34
N GLY A 94 57.28 -23.48 12.41
CA GLY A 94 57.16 -22.72 13.66
C GLY A 94 55.94 -23.10 14.50
N GLU A 95 56.11 -24.05 15.41
CA GLU A 95 55.16 -24.35 16.49
C GLU A 95 54.93 -23.11 17.38
N GLY A 96 53.67 -22.78 17.62
CA GLY A 96 53.29 -21.68 18.52
C GLY A 96 51.77 -21.60 18.66
N ARG A 97 51.24 -22.32 19.65
CA ARG A 97 49.89 -22.19 20.24
C ARG A 97 48.75 -21.87 19.24
N GLU A 98 47.99 -22.89 18.87
CA GLU A 98 46.69 -22.74 18.19
C GLU A 98 45.71 -21.91 19.04
N GLY A 99 45.77 -20.60 18.91
CA GLY A 99 44.59 -19.75 19.01
C GLY A 99 43.83 -19.91 17.69
N LYS A 100 42.86 -20.83 17.66
CA LYS A 100 41.92 -21.00 16.55
C LYS A 100 41.40 -19.63 16.10
N PRO A 101 41.47 -19.25 14.80
CA PRO A 101 40.81 -18.02 14.35
C PRO A 101 39.31 -18.13 14.66
N GLN A 102 38.84 -17.25 15.53
CA GLN A 102 37.48 -17.23 16.05
C GLN A 102 36.54 -16.69 14.97
N SER A 103 36.02 -17.56 14.10
CA SER A 103 35.10 -17.17 13.03
C SER A 103 33.79 -17.94 13.15
N GLY A 104 32.78 -17.29 13.75
CA GLY A 104 31.41 -17.76 13.84
C GLY A 104 30.41 -16.59 13.76
N LEU A 105 30.73 -15.60 12.92
CA LEU A 105 29.88 -14.42 12.70
C LEU A 105 28.50 -14.84 12.16
N PRO A 106 27.43 -14.08 12.45
CA PRO A 106 26.12 -14.37 11.86
C PRO A 106 26.16 -14.19 10.33
N VAL A 107 25.33 -14.95 9.62
CA VAL A 107 25.37 -14.99 8.14
C VAL A 107 23.99 -14.79 7.55
N VAL A 108 23.90 -14.02 6.47
CA VAL A 108 22.73 -14.01 5.58
C VAL A 108 22.88 -15.13 4.56
N THR A 109 21.99 -16.12 4.57
CA THR A 109 21.99 -17.24 3.62
C THR A 109 21.19 -16.92 2.36
N GLY A 110 20.19 -16.05 2.48
CA GLY A 110 19.37 -15.59 1.36
C GLY A 110 18.39 -14.50 1.77
N ALA A 111 17.66 -13.95 0.81
CA ALA A 111 16.51 -13.10 1.07
C ALA A 111 15.56 -13.15 -0.11
N LYS A 112 14.26 -13.06 0.17
CA LYS A 112 13.21 -12.89 -0.83
C LYS A 112 12.64 -11.49 -0.74
N LEU A 113 12.53 -10.80 -1.87
CA LEU A 113 11.81 -9.55 -1.99
C LEU A 113 10.39 -9.86 -2.47
N GLN A 114 9.40 -9.48 -1.68
CA GLN A 114 7.98 -9.75 -1.92
C GLN A 114 7.23 -8.43 -2.02
N ILE A 115 6.39 -8.30 -3.06
CA ILE A 115 5.47 -7.16 -3.18
C ILE A 115 4.18 -7.54 -2.46
N GLU A 116 3.74 -6.69 -1.54
CA GLU A 116 2.50 -6.83 -0.78
C GLU A 116 1.70 -5.54 -0.87
N THR A 117 0.37 -5.61 -0.78
CA THR A 117 -0.48 -4.42 -0.63
C THR A 117 -0.97 -4.36 0.83
N VAL A 118 -0.61 -3.30 1.56
CA VAL A 118 -1.04 -3.05 2.94
C VAL A 118 -1.81 -1.74 2.97
N ASP A 119 -3.08 -1.79 3.40
CA ASP A 119 -3.97 -0.63 3.46
C ASP A 119 -4.08 0.17 2.14
N GLY A 120 -4.01 -0.54 1.01
CA GLY A 120 -4.07 0.05 -0.33
C GLY A 120 -2.77 0.67 -0.82
N VAL A 121 -1.67 0.51 -0.08
CA VAL A 121 -0.32 0.94 -0.46
C VAL A 121 0.53 -0.28 -0.77
N ASP A 122 1.17 -0.29 -1.94
CA ASP A 122 2.13 -1.33 -2.27
C ASP A 122 3.45 -1.10 -1.54
N ILE A 123 3.92 -2.17 -0.92
CA ILE A 123 5.19 -2.25 -0.22
C ILE A 123 6.04 -3.37 -0.83
N ILE A 124 7.35 -3.22 -0.77
CA ILE A 124 8.28 -4.33 -0.93
C ILE A 124 8.75 -4.69 0.45
N LYS A 125 8.53 -5.96 0.81
CA LYS A 125 9.01 -6.56 2.04
C LYS A 125 10.18 -7.48 1.75
N VAL A 126 11.23 -7.40 2.55
CA VAL A 126 12.32 -8.36 2.54
C VAL A 126 12.07 -9.44 3.58
N VAL A 127 12.17 -10.70 3.16
CA VAL A 127 12.15 -11.87 4.04
C VAL A 127 13.55 -12.48 4.01
N PRO A 128 14.45 -12.08 4.92
CA PRO A 128 15.80 -12.61 4.99
C PRO A 128 15.83 -13.99 5.64
N GLU A 129 16.79 -14.79 5.20
CA GLU A 129 17.17 -16.06 5.82
C GLU A 129 18.62 -15.93 6.29
N GLY A 130 18.91 -16.45 7.48
CA GLY A 130 20.25 -16.39 8.05
C GLY A 130 20.37 -17.22 9.31
N THR A 131 21.60 -17.44 9.73
CA THR A 131 21.93 -18.25 10.91
C THR A 131 23.00 -17.57 11.76
N THR A 132 22.91 -17.77 13.07
CA THR A 132 23.98 -17.49 14.02
C THR A 132 24.77 -18.77 14.31
N LYS A 133 25.93 -18.64 14.97
CA LYS A 133 26.69 -19.78 15.49
C LYS A 133 25.88 -20.69 16.42
N THR A 134 24.91 -20.14 17.15
CA THR A 134 24.06 -20.89 18.09
C THR A 134 22.86 -21.55 17.41
N GLY A 135 22.72 -21.43 16.09
CA GLY A 135 21.66 -22.09 15.31
C GLY A 135 20.33 -21.35 15.29
N GLY A 136 20.28 -20.09 15.76
CA GLY A 136 19.09 -19.23 15.70
C GLY A 136 19.15 -18.21 14.55
N PRO A 137 18.03 -17.52 14.25
CA PRO A 137 18.04 -16.43 13.28
C PRO A 137 18.78 -15.20 13.86
N PRO A 138 19.66 -14.55 13.10
CA PRO A 138 20.23 -13.27 13.51
C PRO A 138 19.19 -12.15 13.42
N ALA A 139 19.42 -11.06 14.14
CA ALA A 139 18.78 -9.79 13.82
C ALA A 139 19.32 -9.27 12.48
N PHE A 140 18.50 -8.53 11.74
CA PHE A 140 18.89 -7.98 10.45
C PHE A 140 18.74 -6.46 10.44
N ILE A 141 19.78 -5.81 9.91
CA ILE A 141 19.83 -4.37 9.70
C ILE A 141 19.69 -4.12 8.20
N TYR A 142 18.78 -3.21 7.84
CA TYR A 142 18.41 -2.95 6.46
C TYR A 142 18.84 -1.55 6.04
N ARG A 143 19.39 -1.43 4.83
CA ARG A 143 19.52 -0.14 4.13
C ARG A 143 18.99 -0.29 2.72
N TRP A 144 17.95 0.47 2.43
CA TRP A 144 17.27 0.44 1.16
C TRP A 144 17.79 1.53 0.23
N THR A 145 17.87 1.20 -1.05
CA THR A 145 18.06 2.17 -2.12
C THR A 145 17.01 1.98 -3.20
N LYS A 146 16.57 3.10 -3.77
CA LYS A 146 15.72 3.18 -4.95
C LYS A 146 16.49 3.93 -6.03
N ASN A 147 16.74 3.28 -7.15
CA ASN A 147 17.56 3.81 -8.25
C ASN A 147 18.93 4.32 -7.76
N GLY A 148 19.54 3.56 -6.84
CA GLY A 148 20.83 3.90 -6.21
C GLY A 148 20.78 4.97 -5.11
N GLN A 149 19.65 5.64 -4.91
CA GLN A 149 19.49 6.66 -3.86
C GLN A 149 18.92 6.05 -2.57
N PRO A 150 19.34 6.51 -1.37
CA PRO A 150 18.78 6.04 -0.11
C PRO A 150 17.25 6.17 -0.07
N ALA A 151 16.56 5.10 0.35
CA ALA A 151 15.10 5.02 0.34
C ALA A 151 14.48 4.56 1.67
N GLY A 152 15.31 4.18 2.64
CA GLY A 152 14.87 3.74 3.97
C GLY A 152 15.96 2.97 4.70
N GLU A 153 15.87 2.89 6.01
CA GLU A 153 16.81 2.13 6.84
C GLU A 153 16.08 1.45 7.99
N ASN A 154 16.61 0.32 8.46
CA ASN A 154 16.15 -0.42 9.65
C ASN A 154 14.66 -0.80 9.65
N THR A 155 14.07 -0.93 8.47
CA THR A 155 12.73 -1.45 8.23
C THR A 155 12.83 -2.64 7.27
N ASP A 156 12.03 -3.67 7.49
CA ASP A 156 11.92 -4.82 6.59
C ASP A 156 11.13 -4.50 5.32
N SER A 157 10.62 -3.28 5.18
CA SER A 157 9.80 -2.89 4.04
C SER A 157 9.92 -1.41 3.67
N ILE A 158 9.71 -1.12 2.39
CA ILE A 158 9.58 0.24 1.84
C ILE A 158 8.41 0.35 0.85
N SER A 159 7.91 1.56 0.64
CA SER A 159 6.83 1.87 -0.31
C SER A 159 7.24 2.98 -1.28
N GLY A 160 6.31 3.40 -2.16
CA GLY A 160 6.52 4.56 -3.05
C GLY A 160 7.50 4.29 -4.20
N PHE A 161 7.58 3.04 -4.63
CA PHE A 161 8.20 2.63 -5.88
C PHE A 161 7.15 2.61 -7.00
N LYS A 162 7.62 2.58 -8.24
CA LYS A 162 6.80 2.41 -9.45
C LYS A 162 7.50 1.45 -10.39
N ARG A 163 6.79 0.93 -11.38
CA ARG A 163 7.38 0.18 -12.50
C ARG A 163 8.67 0.84 -13.02
N GLY A 164 9.68 0.00 -13.24
CA GLY A 164 11.01 0.38 -13.72
C GLY A 164 11.95 0.92 -12.64
N ASP A 165 11.49 1.11 -11.40
CA ASP A 165 12.41 1.41 -10.31
C ASP A 165 13.28 0.17 -10.00
N SER A 166 14.57 0.38 -9.81
CA SER A 166 15.50 -0.61 -9.26
C SER A 166 15.56 -0.44 -7.75
N ILE A 167 15.12 -1.47 -7.02
CA ILE A 167 15.12 -1.49 -5.56
C ILE A 167 16.21 -2.44 -5.09
N ALA A 168 17.11 -1.94 -4.24
CA ALA A 168 18.10 -2.77 -3.57
C ALA A 168 18.02 -2.63 -2.06
N VAL A 169 18.16 -3.75 -1.35
CA VAL A 169 18.30 -3.80 0.10
C VAL A 169 19.66 -4.39 0.46
N LYS A 170 20.41 -3.64 1.26
CA LYS A 170 21.65 -4.07 1.90
C LYS A 170 21.29 -4.61 3.29
N ILE A 171 21.61 -5.89 3.55
CA ILE A 171 21.25 -6.62 4.76
C ILE A 171 22.51 -6.99 5.55
N THR A 172 22.62 -6.49 6.78
CA THR A 172 23.71 -6.84 7.70
C THR A 172 23.16 -7.68 8.85
N PRO A 173 23.61 -8.94 9.04
CA PRO A 173 23.15 -9.77 10.14
C PRO A 173 23.90 -9.40 11.43
N PHE A 174 23.23 -9.53 12.57
CA PHE A 174 23.74 -9.19 13.90
C PHE A 174 23.22 -10.20 14.93
N ASP A 175 24.09 -10.75 15.76
CA ASP A 175 23.72 -11.77 16.77
C ASP A 175 23.54 -11.20 18.19
N GLY A 176 23.54 -9.87 18.33
CA GLY A 176 23.53 -9.19 19.62
C GLY A 176 24.92 -8.75 20.10
N VAL A 177 25.98 -9.28 19.49
CA VAL A 177 27.38 -9.00 19.84
C VAL A 177 28.17 -8.55 18.61
N ASP A 178 28.17 -9.39 17.57
CA ASP A 178 29.00 -9.23 16.38
C ASP A 178 28.15 -9.01 15.12
N TYR A 179 28.66 -8.17 14.22
CA TYR A 179 28.12 -8.00 12.87
C TYR A 179 28.73 -9.01 11.91
N GLY A 180 27.89 -9.58 11.06
CA GLY A 180 28.34 -10.45 9.98
C GLY A 180 28.54 -9.75 8.65
N GLU A 181 28.91 -10.55 7.65
CA GLU A 181 29.08 -10.06 6.28
C GLU A 181 27.75 -9.52 5.73
N THR A 182 27.82 -8.37 5.09
CA THR A 182 26.66 -7.75 4.46
C THR A 182 26.40 -8.32 3.07
N LYS A 183 25.12 -8.58 2.74
CA LYS A 183 24.70 -8.93 1.37
C LYS A 183 23.74 -7.89 0.80
N VAL A 184 23.75 -7.75 -0.53
CA VAL A 184 22.84 -6.86 -1.26
C VAL A 184 21.92 -7.70 -2.13
N PHE A 185 20.63 -7.44 -2.06
CA PHE A 185 19.61 -8.04 -2.91
C PHE A 185 18.92 -6.96 -3.71
N THR A 186 18.73 -7.18 -5.00
CA THR A 186 18.15 -6.20 -5.93
C THR A 186 16.97 -6.82 -6.66
N THR A 187 15.95 -6.01 -6.92
CA THR A 187 14.85 -6.33 -7.84
C THR A 187 14.52 -5.09 -8.68
N GLU A 188 13.98 -5.30 -9.87
CA GLU A 188 13.39 -4.24 -10.69
C GLU A 188 11.87 -4.38 -10.66
N ILE A 189 11.16 -3.28 -10.44
CA ILE A 189 9.70 -3.29 -10.38
C ILE A 189 9.15 -3.57 -11.77
N GLN A 190 8.55 -4.75 -11.91
CA GLN A 190 7.90 -5.18 -13.13
C GLN A 190 6.49 -4.62 -13.22
N ASN A 191 5.94 -4.63 -14.44
CA ASN A 191 4.58 -4.23 -14.70
C ASN A 191 3.57 -5.16 -14.01
N THR A 192 2.57 -4.58 -13.36
CA THR A 192 1.43 -5.28 -12.76
C THR A 192 0.23 -5.16 -13.69
N PRO A 193 -0.42 -6.27 -14.08
CA PRO A 193 -1.61 -6.19 -14.91
C PRO A 193 -2.74 -5.36 -14.27
N PRO A 194 -3.58 -4.70 -15.09
CA PRO A 194 -4.78 -4.05 -14.58
C PRO A 194 -5.75 -5.10 -14.03
N LYS A 195 -6.74 -4.66 -13.26
CA LYS A 195 -7.79 -5.54 -12.72
C LYS A 195 -9.15 -4.90 -12.87
N ILE A 196 -10.09 -5.59 -13.50
CA ILE A 196 -11.51 -5.24 -13.52
C ILE A 196 -12.06 -5.46 -12.10
N VAL A 197 -12.54 -4.38 -11.48
CA VAL A 197 -13.01 -4.36 -10.09
C VAL A 197 -14.50 -4.15 -9.96
N GLU A 198 -15.15 -3.60 -10.99
CA GLU A 198 -16.58 -3.32 -10.99
C GLU A 198 -17.15 -3.49 -12.39
N HIS A 199 -18.36 -4.05 -12.46
CA HIS A 199 -19.24 -3.96 -13.60
C HIS A 199 -20.67 -3.82 -13.10
N LYS A 200 -21.48 -2.99 -13.76
CA LYS A 200 -22.89 -2.82 -13.42
C LYS A 200 -23.71 -2.38 -14.61
N GLU A 201 -24.97 -2.80 -14.63
CA GLU A 201 -25.96 -2.23 -15.52
C GLU A 201 -26.22 -0.77 -15.12
N VAL A 202 -26.15 0.13 -16.09
CA VAL A 202 -26.49 1.55 -15.93
C VAL A 202 -27.95 1.76 -16.27
N GLY A 203 -28.47 1.05 -17.27
CA GLY A 203 -29.89 0.98 -17.56
C GLY A 203 -30.20 0.29 -18.90
N PHE A 204 -31.49 0.01 -19.07
CA PHE A 204 -32.06 -0.54 -20.29
C PHE A 204 -33.35 0.21 -20.63
N ASP A 205 -33.43 0.80 -21.83
CA ASP A 205 -34.63 1.55 -22.27
C ASP A 205 -35.61 0.71 -23.12
N GLY A 206 -35.37 -0.60 -23.22
CA GLY A 206 -36.13 -1.52 -24.07
C GLY A 206 -35.48 -1.78 -25.43
N SER A 207 -34.53 -0.94 -25.85
CA SER A 207 -33.81 -1.06 -27.14
C SER A 207 -32.30 -0.92 -26.99
N THR A 208 -31.85 -0.14 -26.02
CA THR A 208 -30.45 0.14 -25.74
C THR A 208 -30.15 -0.25 -24.30
N LEU A 209 -29.20 -1.17 -24.14
CA LEU A 209 -28.61 -1.52 -22.87
C LEU A 209 -27.31 -0.73 -22.67
N ALA A 210 -27.11 -0.19 -21.47
CA ALA A 210 -25.87 0.44 -21.04
C ALA A 210 -25.29 -0.26 -19.82
N TYR A 211 -24.00 -0.58 -19.87
CA TYR A 211 -23.22 -1.14 -18.76
C TYR A 211 -21.98 -0.28 -18.52
N GLN A 212 -21.54 -0.24 -17.27
CA GLN A 212 -20.29 0.42 -16.90
C GLN A 212 -19.32 -0.62 -16.36
N VAL A 213 -18.13 -0.70 -16.94
CA VAL A 213 -17.00 -1.50 -16.45
C VAL A 213 -15.94 -0.56 -15.90
N LYS A 214 -15.33 -0.92 -14.77
CA LYS A 214 -14.22 -0.19 -14.19
C LYS A 214 -13.11 -1.16 -13.82
N ALA A 215 -11.91 -0.84 -14.27
CA ALA A 215 -10.67 -1.47 -13.88
C ALA A 215 -9.76 -0.47 -13.15
N THR A 216 -8.82 -1.01 -12.39
CA THR A 216 -7.77 -0.28 -11.69
C THR A 216 -6.43 -0.89 -12.03
N ASP A 217 -5.42 -0.05 -12.16
CA ASP A 217 -4.05 -0.46 -12.39
C ASP A 217 -3.19 0.03 -11.22
N ARG A 218 -2.30 -0.81 -10.69
CA ARG A 218 -1.51 -0.49 -9.50
C ARG A 218 -0.29 0.37 -9.81
N ASP A 219 0.24 0.25 -11.02
CA ASP A 219 1.34 1.08 -11.51
C ASP A 219 0.86 2.49 -11.91
N GLY A 220 -0.46 2.71 -11.91
CA GLY A 220 -1.08 3.98 -12.27
C GLY A 220 -1.20 4.15 -13.78
N ASP A 221 -1.14 3.05 -14.53
CA ASP A 221 -1.21 3.11 -15.98
C ASP A 221 -2.60 3.41 -16.50
N ARG A 222 -2.62 3.98 -17.71
CA ARG A 222 -3.86 4.22 -18.41
C ARG A 222 -4.43 2.90 -18.93
N ILE A 223 -5.65 2.60 -18.50
CA ILE A 223 -6.37 1.42 -18.96
C ILE A 223 -7.13 1.69 -20.26
N THR A 224 -7.04 0.75 -21.19
CA THR A 224 -7.84 0.68 -22.41
C THR A 224 -8.75 -0.54 -22.37
N TYR A 225 -10.04 -0.35 -22.67
CA TYR A 225 -11.05 -1.40 -22.69
C TYR A 225 -11.37 -1.87 -24.11
N SER A 226 -11.67 -3.16 -24.25
CA SER A 226 -12.14 -3.77 -25.50
C SER A 226 -13.09 -4.94 -25.21
N LEU A 227 -13.89 -5.32 -26.20
CA LEU A 227 -14.74 -6.52 -26.13
C LEU A 227 -14.12 -7.63 -26.96
N ILE A 228 -14.22 -8.86 -26.48
CA ILE A 228 -13.81 -10.07 -27.21
C ILE A 228 -15.09 -10.76 -27.70
N ASN A 229 -15.22 -10.90 -29.03
CA ASN A 229 -16.35 -11.53 -29.71
C ASN A 229 -17.74 -11.07 -29.21
N PRO A 230 -18.02 -9.75 -29.19
CA PRO A 230 -19.28 -9.25 -28.64
C PRO A 230 -20.49 -9.61 -29.51
N PRO A 231 -21.71 -9.66 -28.94
CA PRO A 231 -22.96 -9.67 -29.71
C PRO A 231 -23.02 -8.54 -30.73
N ALA A 232 -23.73 -8.76 -31.83
CA ALA A 232 -23.87 -7.75 -32.88
C ALA A 232 -24.50 -6.45 -32.33
N GLY A 233 -23.89 -5.31 -32.65
CA GLY A 233 -24.36 -3.99 -32.19
C GLY A 233 -23.92 -3.61 -30.78
N MET A 234 -23.11 -4.43 -30.11
CA MET A 234 -22.50 -4.09 -28.83
C MET A 234 -21.12 -3.44 -29.04
N THR A 235 -20.88 -2.34 -28.33
CA THR A 235 -19.63 -1.58 -28.36
C THR A 235 -19.17 -1.23 -26.95
N ILE A 236 -17.89 -0.90 -26.79
CA ILE A 236 -17.32 -0.39 -25.53
C ILE A 236 -16.50 0.87 -25.81
N GLY A 237 -16.67 1.88 -24.96
CA GLY A 237 -15.81 3.06 -24.96
C GLY A 237 -14.41 2.70 -24.46
N PRO A 238 -13.35 2.79 -25.29
CA PRO A 238 -12.02 2.27 -24.93
C PRO A 238 -11.38 3.00 -23.75
N ALA A 239 -11.73 4.26 -23.48
CA ALA A 239 -11.25 5.01 -22.32
C ALA A 239 -12.23 5.01 -21.14
N THR A 240 -13.54 4.81 -21.41
CA THR A 240 -14.58 4.97 -20.39
C THR A 240 -15.03 3.65 -19.79
N GLY A 241 -14.82 2.51 -20.47
CA GLY A 241 -15.37 1.22 -20.06
C GLY A 241 -16.89 1.13 -20.17
N THR A 242 -17.53 2.10 -20.83
CA THR A 242 -18.99 2.11 -21.02
C THR A 242 -19.35 1.20 -22.18
N ILE A 243 -20.09 0.14 -21.89
CA ILE A 243 -20.66 -0.75 -22.89
C ILE A 243 -22.03 -0.20 -23.30
N THR A 244 -22.28 -0.12 -24.60
CA THR A 244 -23.60 0.15 -25.17
C THR A 244 -23.98 -0.96 -26.14
N TRP A 245 -25.22 -1.43 -26.05
CA TRP A 245 -25.71 -2.49 -26.91
C TRP A 245 -27.10 -2.17 -27.46
N GLN A 246 -27.20 -2.08 -28.78
CA GLN A 246 -28.46 -1.98 -29.51
C GLN A 246 -29.08 -3.38 -29.62
N VAL A 247 -30.01 -3.69 -28.72
CA VAL A 247 -30.69 -4.98 -28.60
C VAL A 247 -31.73 -5.11 -29.71
N LYS A 248 -31.68 -6.21 -30.46
CA LYS A 248 -32.60 -6.51 -31.56
C LYS A 248 -33.60 -7.60 -31.16
N PRO A 249 -34.74 -7.70 -31.87
CA PRO A 249 -35.61 -8.87 -31.77
C PRO A 249 -34.79 -10.15 -32.01
N GLY A 250 -34.81 -11.08 -31.05
CA GLY A 250 -34.00 -12.30 -31.06
C GLY A 250 -32.82 -12.31 -30.09
N ASP A 251 -32.42 -11.15 -29.55
CA ASP A 251 -31.35 -11.05 -28.55
C ASP A 251 -31.82 -11.36 -27.12
N THR A 252 -33.08 -11.81 -26.94
CA THR A 252 -33.59 -12.28 -25.65
C THR A 252 -32.81 -13.47 -25.13
N GLY A 253 -32.56 -13.53 -23.82
CA GLY A 253 -31.81 -14.60 -23.17
C GLY A 253 -30.50 -14.13 -22.54
N THR A 254 -29.64 -15.10 -22.23
CA THR A 254 -28.37 -14.87 -21.52
C THR A 254 -27.21 -14.76 -22.50
N HIS A 255 -26.38 -13.73 -22.34
CA HIS A 255 -25.19 -13.44 -23.12
C HIS A 255 -23.97 -13.36 -22.23
N ASN A 256 -22.92 -14.11 -22.56
CA ASN A 256 -21.63 -14.02 -21.89
C ASN A 256 -20.71 -13.10 -22.70
N VAL A 257 -20.46 -11.92 -22.16
CA VAL A 257 -19.65 -10.88 -22.81
C VAL A 257 -18.28 -10.84 -22.15
N GLN A 258 -17.24 -11.09 -22.94
CA GLN A 258 -15.86 -10.97 -22.47
C GLN A 258 -15.36 -9.53 -22.66
N VAL A 259 -14.98 -8.90 -21.55
CA VAL A 259 -14.38 -7.57 -21.52
C VAL A 259 -12.90 -7.72 -21.20
N LYS A 260 -12.07 -7.05 -21.98
CA LYS A 260 -10.63 -6.97 -21.75
C LYS A 260 -10.25 -5.56 -21.32
N ALA A 261 -9.54 -5.46 -20.21
CA ALA A 261 -8.81 -4.26 -19.79
C ALA A 261 -7.32 -4.48 -20.04
N SER A 262 -6.64 -3.53 -20.67
CA SER A 262 -5.20 -3.58 -20.94
C SER A 262 -4.53 -2.28 -20.50
N ASP A 263 -3.32 -2.39 -19.95
CA ASP A 263 -2.48 -1.24 -19.55
C ASP A 263 -1.57 -0.72 -20.68
N GLY A 264 -1.47 -1.44 -21.81
CA GLY A 264 -0.57 -1.11 -22.92
C GLY A 264 0.90 -1.48 -22.70
N TYR A 265 1.24 -2.10 -21.57
CA TYR A 265 2.58 -2.57 -21.18
C TYR A 265 2.66 -4.10 -21.07
N GLY A 266 1.69 -4.80 -21.67
CA GLY A 266 1.61 -6.26 -21.71
C GLY A 266 0.79 -6.87 -20.58
N GLY A 267 0.28 -6.06 -19.64
CA GLY A 267 -0.70 -6.50 -18.66
C GLY A 267 -2.12 -6.43 -19.20
N GLU A 268 -2.86 -7.51 -18.99
CA GLU A 268 -4.27 -7.62 -19.39
C GLU A 268 -5.07 -8.34 -18.31
N ASP A 269 -6.33 -7.95 -18.15
CA ASP A 269 -7.35 -8.69 -17.40
C ASP A 269 -8.57 -8.91 -18.28
N ILE A 270 -9.06 -10.14 -18.29
CA ILE A 270 -10.21 -10.57 -19.10
C ILE A 270 -11.28 -11.06 -18.14
N TYR A 271 -12.43 -10.40 -18.16
CA TYR A 271 -13.55 -10.70 -17.30
C TYR A 271 -14.81 -10.99 -18.13
N THR A 272 -15.52 -12.05 -17.77
CA THR A 272 -16.80 -12.41 -18.41
C THR A 272 -17.97 -11.84 -17.61
N ILE A 273 -18.76 -10.98 -18.26
CA ILE A 273 -20.01 -10.44 -17.73
C ILE A 273 -21.16 -11.26 -18.30
N THR A 274 -22.07 -11.71 -17.43
CA THR A 274 -23.32 -12.35 -17.85
C THR A 274 -24.44 -11.32 -17.88
N ILE A 275 -25.01 -11.08 -19.07
CA ILE A 275 -26.09 -10.13 -19.32
C ILE A 275 -27.35 -10.91 -19.69
N THR A 276 -28.49 -10.58 -19.09
CA THR A 276 -29.77 -11.23 -19.41
C THR A 276 -30.75 -10.22 -19.97
N ILE A 277 -31.25 -10.47 -21.19
CA ILE A 277 -32.31 -9.67 -21.82
C ILE A 277 -33.64 -10.40 -21.69
N SER A 278 -34.60 -9.80 -21.00
CA SER A 278 -35.96 -10.32 -20.88
C SER A 278 -36.77 -10.06 -22.15
N PRO A 279 -37.67 -10.97 -22.55
CA PRO A 279 -38.62 -10.71 -23.62
C PRO A 279 -39.53 -9.52 -23.27
N PRO A 280 -40.03 -8.76 -24.27
CA PRO A 280 -41.00 -7.72 -24.04
C PRO A 280 -42.30 -8.30 -23.42
N PRO A 281 -43.00 -7.53 -22.58
CA PRO A 281 -44.26 -7.98 -21.99
C PRO A 281 -45.29 -8.28 -23.09
N SER A 282 -46.01 -9.39 -22.92
CA SER A 282 -47.07 -9.87 -23.81
C SER A 282 -48.29 -8.95 -23.87
#